data_AF-A0A3D1UAA5-F1
#
_entry.id   AF-A0A3D1UAA5-F1
#
_cell.length_a   1.000
_cell.length_b   1.000
_cell.length_c   1.000
_cell.angle_alpha   90.00
_cell.angle_beta   90.00
_cell.angle_gamma   90.00
#
_symmetry.space_group_name_H-M   'P 1'
#
loop_
_entity.id
_entity.type
_entity.pdbx_description
1 polymer ?
#
loop_
_entity_poly.entity_id
_entity_poly.type
_entity_poly.pdbx_seq_one_letter_code
_entity_poly.pdbx_strand_id
1 'polypeptide(L)'
;MKQIIRTVAILFAVMVSPSYAEETADEANIEEAGPAESAKPAAQKLFYLLPICQRLEGSAEVLLPGETAWRAVQEGRVYPLGASYRILADESRMTLAFGPDTTVRLTGKGSFVTVFSVLGDKRREIILGSGQVDVSLPRTSPKGTFTVSSHGFAAKDLAGDSRYTRETSVDGDKVSVRCVTGVLSVEGRHFSVRPMRAAQEFTIRTSQDALATLIYGESGDLTLDLDQGAVWQKDGETGETKVVEKNLEWKLTPKTSVRILRAVPDIGERLAVTVMTFNVNGELVNRCAFTEKCPEVNSGELGERARSREGKKAGPARDGQNKAAQEDAAAAEGSDAAETGEDKPGLDEESF
;
A
#
# COMPACT_ATOMS: atom_id res chain seq x y z
N MET A 1 -41.03 -43.69 20.17
CA MET A 1 -40.26 -43.99 21.41
C MET A 1 -40.16 -45.50 21.59
N LYS A 2 -39.23 -45.97 22.44
CA LYS A 2 -38.76 -47.37 22.57
C LYS A 2 -37.94 -47.84 21.35
N GLN A 3 -37.11 -48.87 21.56
CA GLN A 3 -35.78 -48.97 20.95
C GLN A 3 -35.37 -50.42 20.65
N ILE A 4 -34.57 -50.58 19.58
CA ILE A 4 -33.37 -51.43 19.44
C ILE A 4 -33.49 -52.94 19.77
N ILE A 5 -33.08 -53.80 18.81
CA ILE A 5 -32.05 -54.84 19.04
C ILE A 5 -31.43 -55.37 17.73
N ARG A 6 -30.10 -55.20 17.65
CA ARG A 6 -29.03 -55.98 16.97
C ARG A 6 -29.11 -56.38 15.47
N THR A 7 -28.20 -55.75 14.73
CA THR A 7 -27.44 -56.25 13.55
C THR A 7 -26.64 -57.54 13.84
N VAL A 8 -26.31 -58.34 12.81
CA VAL A 8 -24.92 -58.71 12.38
C VAL A 8 -24.92 -59.84 11.31
N ALA A 9 -24.07 -59.65 10.28
CA ALA A 9 -23.48 -60.60 9.32
C ALA A 9 -24.33 -61.70 8.61
N ILE A 10 -24.34 -61.62 7.28
CA ILE A 10 -24.31 -62.79 6.38
C ILE A 10 -23.03 -62.67 5.56
N LEU A 11 -22.26 -63.76 5.42
CA LEU A 11 -21.01 -63.80 4.65
C LEU A 11 -20.97 -65.07 3.79
N PHE A 12 -21.01 -64.91 2.47
CA PHE A 12 -20.75 -65.92 1.45
C PHE A 12 -19.88 -65.24 0.38
N ALA A 13 -18.70 -65.80 0.07
CA ALA A 13 -18.44 -66.65 -1.12
C ALA A 13 -18.63 -65.89 -2.45
N VAL A 14 -17.74 -65.99 -3.45
CA VAL A 14 -17.05 -67.20 -3.96
C VAL A 14 -15.62 -66.87 -4.45
N MET A 15 -14.70 -67.85 -4.43
CA MET A 15 -13.42 -67.78 -5.15
C MET A 15 -13.55 -68.38 -6.56
N VAL A 16 -13.07 -67.69 -7.60
CA VAL A 16 -12.66 -68.31 -8.88
C VAL A 16 -11.41 -67.63 -9.44
N SER A 17 -10.39 -68.46 -9.67
CA SER A 17 -9.21 -68.32 -10.53
C SER A 17 -8.85 -69.76 -10.95
N PRO A 18 -8.13 -70.05 -12.05
CA PRO A 18 -7.15 -69.20 -12.74
C PRO A 18 -7.22 -69.24 -14.28
N SER A 19 -6.24 -68.63 -14.96
CA SER A 19 -5.43 -69.35 -15.95
C SER A 19 -4.08 -68.63 -16.14
N TYR A 20 -3.00 -69.39 -16.32
CA TYR A 20 -1.65 -68.89 -16.62
C TYR A 20 -1.17 -69.56 -17.92
N ALA A 21 -0.31 -68.89 -18.67
CA ALA A 21 0.36 -69.46 -19.84
C ALA A 21 1.82 -68.98 -19.92
N GLU A 22 2.69 -69.79 -19.33
CA GLU A 22 4.13 -69.88 -19.61
C GLU A 22 4.35 -70.33 -21.09
N GLU A 23 5.51 -70.18 -21.73
CA GLU A 23 6.80 -69.55 -21.38
C GLU A 23 7.62 -69.42 -22.68
N THR A 24 8.45 -68.38 -22.80
CA THR A 24 9.74 -68.46 -23.51
C THR A 24 10.64 -67.31 -23.03
N ALA A 25 11.78 -67.65 -22.43
CA ALA A 25 12.86 -66.71 -22.16
C ALA A 25 13.98 -66.91 -23.18
N ASP A 26 14.57 -65.81 -23.64
CA ASP A 26 15.91 -65.79 -24.21
C ASP A 26 16.56 -64.44 -23.86
N GLU A 27 17.87 -64.41 -23.67
CA GLU A 27 18.53 -63.35 -22.88
C GLU A 27 19.01 -62.11 -23.67
N ALA A 28 19.29 -61.05 -22.91
CA ALA A 28 20.26 -59.99 -23.21
C ALA A 28 20.03 -59.11 -24.47
N ASN A 29 19.31 -58.00 -24.25
CA ASN A 29 19.95 -56.70 -24.51
C ASN A 29 19.54 -55.67 -23.45
N ILE A 30 20.52 -55.09 -22.75
CA ILE A 30 20.30 -54.00 -21.79
C ILE A 30 20.67 -52.70 -22.49
N GLU A 31 19.70 -52.10 -23.20
CA GLU A 31 19.77 -50.67 -23.49
C GLU A 31 19.46 -49.89 -22.21
N GLU A 32 20.27 -48.88 -21.91
CA GLU A 32 20.06 -48.04 -20.73
C GLU A 32 18.71 -47.31 -20.83
N ALA A 33 17.84 -47.56 -19.85
CA ALA A 33 16.67 -46.73 -19.63
C ALA A 33 17.13 -45.33 -19.18
N GLY A 34 17.39 -44.46 -20.16
CA GLY A 34 17.74 -43.06 -19.94
C GLY A 34 16.75 -42.41 -18.97
N PRO A 35 17.20 -41.50 -18.08
CA PRO A 35 16.41 -41.02 -16.97
C PRO A 35 15.09 -40.45 -17.48
N ALA A 36 13.97 -41.03 -17.04
CA ALA A 36 12.64 -40.64 -17.46
C ALA A 36 12.48 -39.13 -17.31
N GLU A 37 12.45 -38.41 -18.45
CA GLU A 37 12.51 -36.96 -18.46
C GLU A 37 11.34 -36.42 -17.64
N SER A 38 11.64 -35.80 -16.50
CA SER A 38 10.64 -35.47 -15.50
C SER A 38 9.76 -34.35 -16.04
N ALA A 39 8.67 -34.75 -16.69
CA ALA A 39 7.78 -33.90 -17.44
C ALA A 39 7.40 -32.69 -16.59
N LYS A 40 8.00 -31.53 -16.92
CA LYS A 40 7.82 -30.29 -16.16
C LYS A 40 6.33 -30.08 -15.97
N PRO A 41 5.80 -30.07 -14.74
CA PRO A 41 4.36 -30.02 -14.51
C PRO A 41 3.81 -28.81 -15.26
N ALA A 42 2.93 -29.09 -16.22
CA ALA A 42 2.56 -28.13 -17.26
C ALA A 42 2.12 -26.81 -16.60
N ALA A 43 2.91 -25.76 -16.81
CA ALA A 43 2.97 -24.60 -15.91
C ALA A 43 1.56 -24.08 -15.59
N GLN A 44 1.11 -24.34 -14.35
CA GLN A 44 -0.28 -24.14 -13.97
C GLN A 44 -0.67 -22.69 -14.24
N LYS A 45 -1.76 -22.50 -15.00
CA LYS A 45 -2.28 -21.17 -15.31
C LYS A 45 -2.83 -20.58 -14.02
N LEU A 46 -2.03 -19.73 -13.38
CA LEU A 46 -2.34 -19.07 -12.11
C LEU A 46 -3.73 -18.44 -12.12
N PHE A 47 -4.15 -17.90 -13.27
CA PHE A 47 -5.49 -17.38 -13.50
C PHE A 47 -6.19 -18.05 -14.68
N TYR A 48 -7.51 -18.23 -14.54
CA TYR A 48 -8.45 -18.44 -15.62
C TYR A 48 -8.52 -17.23 -16.57
N LEU A 49 -9.10 -17.44 -17.75
CA LEU A 49 -9.33 -16.37 -18.72
C LEU A 49 -10.32 -15.31 -18.20
N LEU A 50 -11.36 -15.78 -17.49
CA LEU A 50 -12.43 -15.00 -16.87
C LEU A 50 -12.68 -15.49 -15.44
N PRO A 51 -13.03 -14.61 -14.48
CA PRO A 51 -13.44 -15.01 -13.15
C PRO A 51 -14.76 -15.81 -13.17
N ILE A 52 -14.88 -16.74 -12.23
CA ILE A 52 -16.05 -17.60 -12.04
C ILE A 52 -16.63 -17.32 -10.65
N CYS A 53 -17.94 -17.16 -10.51
CA CYS A 53 -18.57 -17.17 -9.18
C CYS A 53 -18.51 -18.59 -8.63
N GLN A 54 -17.61 -18.84 -7.68
CA GLN A 54 -17.37 -20.16 -7.11
C GLN A 54 -18.36 -20.50 -6.00
N ARG A 55 -18.82 -19.48 -5.26
CA ARG A 55 -19.77 -19.62 -4.14
C ARG A 55 -20.56 -18.33 -3.91
N LEU A 56 -21.86 -18.45 -3.71
CA LEU A 56 -22.76 -17.35 -3.33
C LEU A 56 -23.62 -17.75 -2.12
N GLU A 57 -23.43 -17.05 -1.00
CA GLU A 57 -24.26 -17.16 0.20
C GLU A 57 -25.19 -15.93 0.26
N GLY A 58 -26.51 -16.12 0.27
CA GLY A 58 -27.46 -15.00 0.21
C GLY A 58 -27.58 -14.41 -1.20
N SER A 59 -27.38 -13.10 -1.35
CA SER A 59 -27.55 -12.41 -2.64
C SER A 59 -26.41 -11.44 -2.98
N ALA A 60 -26.08 -11.38 -4.26
CA ALA A 60 -25.11 -10.44 -4.84
C ALA A 60 -25.58 -10.03 -6.24
N GLU A 61 -25.17 -8.84 -6.68
CA GLU A 61 -25.49 -8.28 -7.99
C GLU A 61 -24.22 -7.93 -8.76
N VAL A 62 -24.31 -8.00 -10.09
CA VAL A 62 -23.25 -7.68 -11.04
C VAL A 62 -23.76 -6.72 -12.11
N LEU A 63 -22.95 -5.73 -12.45
CA LEU A 63 -23.11 -4.85 -13.60
C LEU A 63 -22.05 -5.23 -14.64
N LEU A 64 -22.48 -5.59 -15.85
CA LEU A 64 -21.58 -6.00 -16.92
C LEU A 64 -20.99 -4.77 -17.66
N PRO A 65 -19.81 -4.89 -18.28
CA PRO A 65 -19.19 -3.80 -19.03
C PRO A 65 -20.14 -3.24 -20.11
N GLY A 66 -20.38 -1.93 -20.09
CA GLY A 66 -21.27 -1.25 -21.03
C GLY A 66 -22.77 -1.41 -20.76
N GLU A 67 -23.18 -2.16 -19.74
CA GLU A 67 -24.58 -2.24 -19.30
C GLU A 67 -24.90 -1.19 -18.22
N THR A 68 -26.17 -0.83 -18.10
CA THR A 68 -26.70 0.11 -17.09
C THR A 68 -27.51 -0.58 -15.98
N ALA A 69 -27.92 -1.83 -16.18
CA ALA A 69 -28.78 -2.57 -15.28
C ALA A 69 -27.99 -3.60 -14.46
N TRP A 70 -28.14 -3.56 -13.14
CA TRP A 70 -27.62 -4.60 -12.25
C TRP A 70 -28.43 -5.90 -12.42
N ARG A 71 -27.74 -7.04 -12.41
CA ARG A 71 -28.32 -8.38 -12.55
C ARG A 71 -27.88 -9.26 -11.39
N ALA A 72 -28.68 -10.25 -11.01
CA ALA A 72 -28.27 -11.22 -9.98
C ALA A 72 -27.01 -12.01 -10.38
N VAL A 73 -26.10 -12.20 -9.44
CA VAL A 73 -24.97 -13.14 -9.57
C VAL A 73 -25.51 -14.57 -9.48
N GLN A 74 -24.88 -15.50 -10.20
CA GLN A 74 -25.24 -16.91 -10.24
C GLN A 74 -23.99 -17.75 -9.95
N GLU A 75 -24.09 -18.70 -9.02
CA GLU A 75 -23.01 -19.64 -8.72
C GLU A 75 -22.70 -20.53 -9.94
N GLY A 76 -21.42 -20.88 -10.12
CA GLY A 76 -20.89 -21.59 -11.29
C GLY A 76 -20.77 -20.74 -12.56
N ARG A 77 -21.31 -19.52 -12.60
CA ARG A 77 -21.29 -18.66 -13.79
C ARG A 77 -19.98 -17.90 -13.96
N VAL A 78 -19.49 -17.85 -15.20
CA VAL A 78 -18.33 -17.04 -15.62
C VAL A 78 -18.77 -15.61 -15.97
N TYR A 79 -17.89 -14.63 -15.72
CA TYR A 79 -18.17 -13.22 -15.93
C TYR A 79 -17.01 -12.47 -16.61
N PRO A 80 -17.27 -11.44 -17.43
CA PRO A 80 -16.23 -10.66 -18.09
C PRO A 80 -15.38 -9.86 -17.08
N LEU A 81 -14.11 -9.65 -17.40
CA LEU A 81 -13.30 -8.60 -16.79
C LEU A 81 -13.86 -7.22 -17.19
N GLY A 82 -13.78 -6.25 -16.28
CA GLY A 82 -14.50 -4.97 -16.38
C GLY A 82 -15.84 -4.95 -15.64
N ALA A 83 -16.33 -6.10 -15.15
CA ALA A 83 -17.59 -6.19 -14.42
C ALA A 83 -17.46 -5.65 -12.98
N SER A 84 -18.50 -4.98 -12.52
CA SER A 84 -18.65 -4.45 -11.15
C SER A 84 -19.57 -5.36 -10.34
N TYR A 85 -19.23 -5.64 -9.08
CA TYR A 85 -19.99 -6.51 -8.20
C TYR A 85 -20.37 -5.77 -6.92
N ARG A 86 -21.56 -6.04 -6.39
CA ARG A 86 -22.01 -5.52 -5.08
C ARG A 86 -22.83 -6.53 -4.30
N ILE A 87 -22.79 -6.38 -2.98
CA ILE A 87 -23.69 -7.03 -2.03
C ILE A 87 -24.41 -5.92 -1.25
N LEU A 88 -25.71 -6.07 -1.04
CA LEU A 88 -26.55 -5.06 -0.40
C LEU A 88 -26.92 -5.41 1.06
N ALA A 89 -26.78 -6.68 1.46
CA ALA A 89 -27.18 -7.21 2.76
C ALA A 89 -25.99 -7.80 3.52
N ASP A 90 -25.94 -7.60 4.84
CA ASP A 90 -24.73 -7.81 5.65
C ASP A 90 -24.42 -9.27 5.97
N GLU A 91 -25.40 -10.16 5.88
CA GLU A 91 -25.23 -11.61 6.02
C GLU A 91 -24.74 -12.31 4.74
N SER A 92 -24.88 -11.66 3.58
CA SER A 92 -24.57 -12.22 2.26
C SER A 92 -23.06 -12.21 1.95
N ARG A 93 -22.58 -13.19 1.16
CA ARG A 93 -21.16 -13.35 0.78
C ARG A 93 -21.01 -13.90 -0.63
N MET A 94 -20.01 -13.43 -1.37
CA MET A 94 -19.72 -13.89 -2.73
C MET A 94 -18.23 -14.16 -2.88
N THR A 95 -17.86 -15.31 -3.45
CA THR A 95 -16.48 -15.67 -3.79
C THR A 95 -16.32 -15.81 -5.31
N LEU A 96 -15.45 -15.01 -5.90
CA LEU A 96 -15.02 -15.17 -7.29
C LEU A 96 -13.66 -15.89 -7.34
N ALA A 97 -13.61 -17.02 -8.04
CA ALA A 97 -12.37 -17.69 -8.39
C ALA A 97 -11.76 -17.05 -9.64
N PHE A 98 -10.56 -16.48 -9.51
CA PHE A 98 -9.75 -15.99 -10.61
C PHE A 98 -8.82 -17.07 -11.17
N GLY A 99 -8.58 -18.14 -10.42
CA GLY A 99 -7.78 -19.31 -10.78
C GLY A 99 -8.16 -20.50 -9.88
N PRO A 100 -7.41 -21.62 -9.91
CA PRO A 100 -7.68 -22.76 -9.03
C PRO A 100 -7.54 -22.37 -7.55
N ASP A 101 -6.44 -21.70 -7.22
CA ASP A 101 -6.06 -21.31 -5.86
C ASP A 101 -6.06 -19.77 -5.66
N THR A 102 -6.67 -19.02 -6.58
CA THR A 102 -6.84 -17.55 -6.45
C THR A 102 -8.30 -17.19 -6.31
N THR A 103 -8.67 -16.56 -5.20
CA THR A 103 -10.04 -16.10 -4.95
C THR A 103 -10.10 -14.68 -4.41
N VAL A 104 -11.20 -13.99 -4.76
CA VAL A 104 -11.61 -12.71 -4.16
C VAL A 104 -12.97 -12.92 -3.51
N ARG A 105 -13.09 -12.64 -2.21
CA ARG A 105 -14.34 -12.78 -1.46
C ARG A 105 -14.81 -11.42 -0.94
N LEU A 106 -16.01 -11.03 -1.37
CA LEU A 106 -16.76 -9.91 -0.79
C LEU A 106 -17.65 -10.44 0.34
N THR A 107 -17.60 -9.79 1.52
CA THR A 107 -18.30 -10.22 2.73
C THR A 107 -19.17 -9.08 3.27
N GLY A 108 -20.47 -9.34 3.42
CA GLY A 108 -21.45 -8.34 3.83
C GLY A 108 -21.63 -7.22 2.78
N LYS A 109 -22.29 -6.13 3.18
CA LYS A 109 -22.58 -5.01 2.28
C LYS A 109 -21.29 -4.35 1.79
N GLY A 110 -21.16 -4.23 0.47
CA GLY A 110 -19.95 -3.71 -0.15
C GLY A 110 -19.93 -3.88 -1.67
N SER A 111 -18.80 -3.53 -2.29
CA SER A 111 -18.62 -3.59 -3.74
C SER A 111 -17.15 -3.62 -4.15
N PHE A 112 -16.88 -4.16 -5.34
CA PHE A 112 -15.60 -4.02 -6.04
C PHE A 112 -15.79 -4.14 -7.55
N VAL A 113 -14.83 -3.63 -8.32
CA VAL A 113 -14.80 -3.71 -9.79
C VAL A 113 -13.63 -4.58 -10.22
N THR A 114 -13.83 -5.46 -11.19
CA THR A 114 -12.73 -6.16 -11.86
C THR A 114 -12.22 -5.29 -13.00
N VAL A 115 -10.92 -5.04 -13.10
CA VAL A 115 -10.39 -4.20 -14.18
C VAL A 115 -10.41 -4.96 -15.51
N PHE A 116 -10.85 -4.29 -16.58
CA PHE A 116 -10.78 -4.86 -17.92
C PHE A 116 -9.31 -5.07 -18.32
N SER A 117 -8.98 -6.28 -18.80
CA SER A 117 -7.69 -6.53 -19.44
C SER A 117 -7.86 -7.36 -20.72
N VAL A 118 -6.89 -7.23 -21.61
CA VAL A 118 -6.87 -7.88 -22.94
C VAL A 118 -6.71 -9.39 -22.77
N LEU A 119 -7.44 -10.15 -23.59
CA LEU A 119 -7.39 -11.61 -23.62
C LEU A 119 -5.94 -12.09 -23.82
N GLY A 120 -5.42 -12.84 -22.83
CA GLY A 120 -4.04 -13.35 -22.82
C GLY A 120 -3.11 -12.62 -21.85
N ASP A 121 -3.49 -11.46 -21.30
CA ASP A 121 -2.76 -10.85 -20.19
C ASP A 121 -2.78 -11.77 -18.95
N LYS A 122 -1.64 -11.79 -18.27
CA LYS A 122 -1.39 -12.56 -17.04
C LYS A 122 -1.58 -11.74 -15.78
N ARG A 123 -1.84 -10.43 -15.88
CA ARG A 123 -2.17 -9.57 -14.73
C ARG A 123 -3.68 -9.58 -14.44
N ARG A 124 -4.04 -9.44 -13.17
CA ARG A 124 -5.41 -9.24 -12.72
C ARG A 124 -5.42 -8.09 -11.72
N GLU A 125 -6.47 -7.28 -11.76
CA GLU A 125 -6.64 -6.16 -10.84
C GLU A 125 -8.10 -6.03 -10.44
N ILE A 126 -8.32 -5.69 -9.17
CA ILE A 126 -9.61 -5.25 -8.66
C ILE A 126 -9.49 -3.84 -8.08
N ILE A 127 -10.53 -3.04 -8.27
CA ILE A 127 -10.69 -1.73 -7.65
C ILE A 127 -11.70 -1.89 -6.50
N LEU A 128 -11.28 -1.57 -5.27
CA LEU A 128 -12.12 -1.62 -4.08
C LEU A 128 -13.21 -0.55 -4.14
N GLY A 129 -14.47 -0.94 -4.07
CA GLY A 129 -15.61 -0.01 -4.01
C GLY A 129 -15.99 0.34 -2.58
N SER A 130 -16.34 -0.66 -1.77
CA SER A 130 -16.74 -0.50 -0.36
C SER A 130 -16.82 -1.86 0.37
N GLY A 131 -16.86 -1.85 1.70
CA GLY A 131 -17.03 -3.06 2.52
C GLY A 131 -15.73 -3.87 2.67
N GLN A 132 -15.86 -5.13 3.11
CA GLN A 132 -14.72 -6.04 3.30
C GLN A 132 -14.48 -6.93 2.08
N VAL A 133 -13.28 -6.86 1.52
CA VAL A 133 -12.76 -7.75 0.49
C VAL A 133 -11.57 -8.54 1.04
N ASP A 134 -11.69 -9.87 1.06
CA ASP A 134 -10.55 -10.77 1.26
C ASP A 134 -10.00 -11.20 -0.11
N VAL A 135 -8.68 -11.25 -0.26
CA VAL A 135 -7.99 -11.81 -1.43
C VAL A 135 -7.07 -12.93 -0.98
N SER A 136 -7.18 -14.10 -1.60
CA SER A 136 -6.30 -15.24 -1.35
C SER A 136 -5.62 -15.63 -2.65
N LEU A 137 -4.28 -15.75 -2.58
CA LEU A 137 -3.37 -16.01 -3.69
C LEU A 137 -2.33 -17.07 -3.23
N PRO A 138 -1.82 -17.91 -4.14
CA PRO A 138 -0.69 -18.78 -3.82
C PRO A 138 0.50 -18.00 -3.26
N ARG A 139 1.19 -18.56 -2.26
CA ARG A 139 2.43 -17.96 -1.72
C ARG A 139 3.59 -17.95 -2.72
N THR A 140 3.44 -18.66 -3.84
CA THR A 140 4.35 -18.71 -4.98
C THR A 140 3.93 -17.79 -6.13
N SER A 141 2.90 -16.96 -5.96
CA SER A 141 2.47 -15.97 -6.97
C SER A 141 3.63 -15.04 -7.38
N PRO A 142 3.93 -14.91 -8.69
CA PRO A 142 4.95 -13.98 -9.16
C PRO A 142 4.57 -12.51 -8.90
N LYS A 143 5.59 -11.67 -8.69
CA LYS A 143 5.45 -10.22 -8.52
C LYS A 143 4.65 -9.57 -9.67
N GLY A 144 3.84 -8.56 -9.33
CA GLY A 144 2.99 -7.84 -10.27
C GLY A 144 1.96 -8.67 -11.06
N THR A 145 1.56 -9.86 -10.60
CA THR A 145 0.49 -10.66 -11.26
C THR A 145 -0.91 -10.32 -10.75
N PHE A 146 -1.06 -9.92 -9.49
CA PHE A 146 -2.32 -9.42 -8.94
C PHE A 146 -2.11 -8.04 -8.28
N THR A 147 -3.08 -7.15 -8.48
CA THR A 147 -3.11 -5.78 -7.91
C THR A 147 -4.45 -5.54 -7.22
N VAL A 148 -4.45 -4.83 -6.09
CA VAL A 148 -5.69 -4.36 -5.42
C VAL A 148 -5.62 -2.85 -5.28
N SER A 149 -6.39 -2.14 -6.10
CA SER A 149 -6.38 -0.68 -6.22
C SER A 149 -7.52 -0.02 -5.45
N SER A 150 -7.29 1.21 -4.99
CA SER A 150 -8.27 2.04 -4.30
C SER A 150 -8.00 3.52 -4.58
N HIS A 151 -8.82 4.41 -4.03
CA HIS A 151 -8.62 5.85 -4.18
C HIS A 151 -7.33 6.31 -3.44
N GLY A 152 -6.30 6.63 -4.22
CA GLY A 152 -5.01 7.15 -3.75
C GLY A 152 -3.88 6.11 -3.60
N PHE A 153 -4.14 4.81 -3.76
CA PHE A 153 -3.12 3.76 -3.65
C PHE A 153 -3.43 2.47 -4.43
N ALA A 154 -2.41 1.67 -4.69
CA ALA A 154 -2.53 0.29 -5.17
C ALA A 154 -1.62 -0.66 -4.36
N ALA A 155 -2.20 -1.74 -3.84
CA ALA A 155 -1.44 -2.86 -3.28
C ALA A 155 -0.92 -3.77 -4.42
N LYS A 156 0.35 -4.14 -4.33
CA LYS A 156 1.12 -4.87 -5.35
C LYS A 156 1.93 -6.00 -4.71
N ASP A 157 2.53 -6.84 -5.53
CA ASP A 157 3.33 -7.99 -5.10
C ASP A 157 2.64 -8.90 -4.06
N LEU A 158 1.32 -9.05 -4.19
CA LEU A 158 0.52 -9.93 -3.33
C LEU A 158 0.91 -11.40 -3.54
N ALA A 159 1.27 -12.09 -2.46
CA ALA A 159 1.37 -13.54 -2.41
C ALA A 159 0.97 -14.05 -1.01
N GLY A 160 -0.01 -14.95 -0.94
CA GLY A 160 -0.69 -15.33 0.31
C GLY A 160 -2.06 -14.66 0.46
N ASP A 161 -2.45 -14.36 1.69
CA ASP A 161 -3.78 -13.88 2.05
C ASP A 161 -3.74 -12.42 2.51
N SER A 162 -4.60 -11.58 1.98
CA SER A 162 -4.76 -10.18 2.40
C SER A 162 -6.23 -9.80 2.58
N ARG A 163 -6.47 -8.79 3.42
CA ARG A 163 -7.79 -8.22 3.69
C ARG A 163 -7.75 -6.72 3.51
N TYR A 164 -8.82 -6.21 2.90
CA TYR A 164 -9.07 -4.80 2.67
C TYR A 164 -10.47 -4.47 3.18
N THR A 165 -10.60 -3.39 3.95
CA THR A 165 -11.90 -2.89 4.42
C THR A 165 -12.01 -1.42 4.04
N ARG A 166 -12.85 -1.07 3.06
CA ARG A 166 -13.08 0.32 2.61
C ARG A 166 -14.39 0.87 3.18
N GLU A 167 -14.26 1.91 3.99
CA GLU A 167 -15.34 2.76 4.50
C GLU A 167 -15.37 4.06 3.68
N THR A 168 -16.49 4.35 3.02
CA THR A 168 -16.69 5.54 2.18
C THR A 168 -17.42 6.63 2.96
N SER A 169 -16.93 7.87 2.98
CA SER A 169 -17.57 9.01 3.66
C SER A 169 -17.60 10.28 2.81
N VAL A 170 -18.37 11.28 3.25
CA VAL A 170 -18.46 12.60 2.60
C VAL A 170 -17.11 13.35 2.63
N ASP A 171 -16.31 13.13 3.67
CA ASP A 171 -14.97 13.74 3.79
C ASP A 171 -13.89 13.01 2.98
N GLY A 172 -14.19 11.82 2.45
CA GLY A 172 -13.22 10.93 1.79
C GLY A 172 -13.34 9.46 2.18
N ASP A 173 -12.36 8.67 1.77
CA ASP A 173 -12.27 7.23 2.03
C ASP A 173 -11.37 6.91 3.22
N LYS A 174 -11.73 5.87 3.96
CA LYS A 174 -10.86 5.17 4.91
C LYS A 174 -10.71 3.72 4.45
N VAL A 175 -9.47 3.21 4.38
CA VAL A 175 -9.19 1.82 4.01
C VAL A 175 -8.19 1.21 4.98
N SER A 176 -8.58 0.15 5.69
CA SER A 176 -7.60 -0.74 6.35
C SER A 176 -7.02 -1.70 5.31
N VAL A 177 -5.70 -1.90 5.36
CA VAL A 177 -4.95 -2.87 4.56
C VAL A 177 -4.20 -3.80 5.51
N ARG A 178 -4.55 -5.09 5.47
CA ARG A 178 -4.00 -6.13 6.35
C ARG A 178 -3.36 -7.26 5.54
N CYS A 179 -2.10 -7.57 5.82
CA CYS A 179 -1.49 -8.83 5.38
C CYS A 179 -1.87 -9.93 6.38
N VAL A 180 -2.63 -10.93 5.95
CA VAL A 180 -3.09 -12.04 6.79
C VAL A 180 -2.07 -13.18 6.76
N THR A 181 -1.64 -13.62 5.57
CA THR A 181 -0.48 -14.52 5.41
C THR A 181 0.36 -14.13 4.20
N GLY A 182 1.66 -14.47 4.21
CA GLY A 182 2.57 -14.15 3.10
C GLY A 182 3.05 -12.70 3.11
N VAL A 183 2.97 -12.02 1.96
CA VAL A 183 3.50 -10.66 1.72
C VAL A 183 2.63 -9.84 0.75
N LEU A 184 2.72 -8.51 0.85
CA LEU A 184 2.27 -7.54 -0.16
C LEU A 184 3.02 -6.20 0.02
N SER A 185 3.17 -5.40 -1.03
CA SER A 185 3.59 -3.99 -0.93
C SER A 185 2.41 -3.06 -1.23
N VAL A 186 2.54 -1.76 -0.91
CA VAL A 186 1.54 -0.74 -1.28
C VAL A 186 2.23 0.49 -1.84
N GLU A 187 1.75 1.02 -2.95
CA GLU A 187 2.25 2.27 -3.54
C GLU A 187 1.11 3.29 -3.62
N GLY A 188 1.40 4.55 -3.30
CA GLY A 188 0.45 5.66 -3.41
C GLY A 188 1.16 6.98 -3.73
N ARG A 189 0.40 8.06 -3.90
CA ARG A 189 1.00 9.35 -4.29
C ARG A 189 1.83 9.93 -3.15
N HIS A 190 3.15 10.02 -3.34
CA HIS A 190 4.18 10.46 -2.37
C HIS A 190 4.54 9.45 -1.25
N PHE A 191 4.17 8.17 -1.39
CA PHE A 191 4.63 7.13 -0.46
C PHE A 191 4.64 5.73 -1.10
N SER A 192 5.50 4.85 -0.59
CA SER A 192 5.30 3.41 -0.69
C SER A 192 5.53 2.71 0.64
N VAL A 193 4.84 1.60 0.85
CA VAL A 193 5.02 0.66 1.96
C VAL A 193 5.84 -0.51 1.43
N ARG A 194 7.03 -0.71 1.98
CA ARG A 194 7.89 -1.85 1.65
C ARG A 194 7.19 -3.18 1.99
N PRO A 195 7.60 -4.32 1.41
CA PRO A 195 6.89 -5.59 1.54
C PRO A 195 6.50 -5.96 2.98
N MET A 196 5.20 -5.84 3.26
CA MET A 196 4.54 -6.20 4.50
C MET A 196 4.65 -7.71 4.73
N ARG A 197 4.47 -8.11 5.99
CA ARG A 197 4.43 -9.51 6.44
C ARG A 197 3.12 -9.81 7.16
N ALA A 198 2.82 -11.10 7.31
CA ALA A 198 1.66 -11.60 8.04
C ALA A 198 1.44 -10.90 9.40
N ALA A 199 0.17 -10.64 9.72
CA ALA A 199 -0.33 -9.91 10.89
C ALA A 199 0.00 -8.40 10.95
N GLN A 200 0.63 -7.82 9.92
CA GLN A 200 0.76 -6.36 9.80
C GLN A 200 -0.50 -5.72 9.21
N GLU A 201 -0.91 -4.59 9.80
CA GLU A 201 -2.11 -3.84 9.42
C GLU A 201 -1.89 -2.34 9.57
N PHE A 202 -2.42 -1.56 8.62
CA PHE A 202 -2.38 -0.10 8.66
C PHE A 202 -3.60 0.49 7.96
N THR A 203 -3.99 1.71 8.36
CA THR A 203 -5.13 2.43 7.80
C THR A 203 -4.66 3.62 6.96
N ILE A 204 -5.22 3.77 5.75
CA ILE A 204 -5.09 4.97 4.93
C ILE A 204 -6.43 5.73 4.96
N ARG A 205 -6.43 7.05 5.21
CA ARG A 205 -7.54 7.95 4.94
C ARG A 205 -7.16 8.93 3.83
N THR A 206 -7.93 9.00 2.76
CA THR A 206 -7.72 9.91 1.61
C THR A 206 -8.94 10.80 1.45
N SER A 207 -8.76 12.13 1.33
CA SER A 207 -9.86 13.06 1.05
C SER A 207 -10.43 12.90 -0.37
N GLN A 208 -11.68 13.33 -0.61
CA GLN A 208 -12.34 13.14 -1.93
C GLN A 208 -11.62 13.82 -3.11
N ASP A 209 -10.88 14.90 -2.84
CA ASP A 209 -10.05 15.64 -3.79
C ASP A 209 -8.64 15.05 -3.97
N ALA A 210 -8.33 13.95 -3.27
CA ALA A 210 -6.99 13.36 -3.13
C ALA A 210 -5.90 14.32 -2.62
N LEU A 211 -6.24 15.48 -2.03
CA LEU A 211 -5.25 16.45 -1.56
C LEU A 211 -4.64 16.04 -0.21
N ALA A 212 -5.41 15.45 0.70
CA ALA A 212 -4.91 14.89 1.95
C ALA A 212 -4.85 13.36 1.91
N THR A 213 -3.73 12.80 2.37
CA THR A 213 -3.61 11.37 2.70
C THR A 213 -3.00 11.22 4.08
N LEU A 214 -3.70 10.56 4.99
CA LEU A 214 -3.26 10.27 6.35
C LEU A 214 -3.07 8.76 6.48
N ILE A 215 -1.95 8.32 7.04
CA ILE A 215 -1.57 6.92 7.16
C ILE A 215 -1.33 6.61 8.65
N TYR A 216 -1.94 5.56 9.19
CA TYR A 216 -1.91 5.21 10.60
C TYR A 216 -1.42 3.77 10.79
N GLY A 217 -0.46 3.55 11.68
CA GLY A 217 -0.01 2.20 12.05
C GLY A 217 -0.99 1.56 13.03
N GLU A 218 -1.53 0.38 12.69
CA GLU A 218 -2.50 -0.34 13.53
C GLU A 218 -1.84 -1.57 14.20
N SER A 219 -1.14 -2.41 13.42
CA SER A 219 -0.51 -3.64 13.90
C SER A 219 0.84 -3.90 13.23
N GLY A 220 1.86 -4.15 14.06
CA GLY A 220 3.23 -4.46 13.64
C GLY A 220 4.02 -3.26 13.07
N ASP A 221 5.33 -3.45 12.92
CA ASP A 221 6.24 -2.40 12.48
C ASP A 221 6.42 -2.42 10.95
N LEU A 222 5.96 -1.36 10.29
CA LEU A 222 5.99 -1.20 8.84
C LEU A 222 7.08 -0.20 8.42
N THR A 223 7.74 -0.46 7.30
CA THR A 223 8.68 0.50 6.69
C THR A 223 8.02 1.21 5.51
N LEU A 224 7.94 2.53 5.58
CA LEU A 224 7.46 3.39 4.50
C LEU A 224 8.65 4.14 3.89
N ASP A 225 8.68 4.23 2.57
CA ASP A 225 9.49 5.20 1.84
C ASP A 225 8.59 6.40 1.52
N LEU A 226 8.91 7.55 2.11
CA LEU A 226 8.14 8.80 1.99
C LEU A 226 8.88 9.79 1.09
N ASP A 227 8.18 10.33 0.10
CA ASP A 227 8.72 11.31 -0.85
C ASP A 227 9.20 12.58 -0.11
N GLN A 228 10.46 12.96 -0.32
CA GLN A 228 11.05 14.23 0.10
C GLN A 228 11.34 15.16 -1.08
N GLY A 229 10.77 14.88 -2.25
CA GLY A 229 10.93 15.65 -3.46
C GLY A 229 12.24 15.39 -4.21
N ALA A 230 12.38 16.11 -5.32
CA ALA A 230 13.57 16.08 -6.15
C ALA A 230 14.76 16.76 -5.48
N VAL A 231 15.98 16.25 -5.70
CA VAL A 231 17.25 16.89 -5.31
C VAL A 231 18.24 16.84 -6.46
N TRP A 232 19.19 17.79 -6.47
CA TRP A 232 20.34 17.75 -7.36
C TRP A 232 21.39 16.79 -6.80
N GLN A 233 21.64 15.68 -7.49
CA GLN A 233 22.72 14.75 -7.17
C GLN A 233 23.83 14.87 -8.21
N LYS A 234 25.06 15.11 -7.76
CA LYS A 234 26.24 15.03 -8.63
C LYS A 234 26.76 13.59 -8.68
N ASP A 235 26.93 13.08 -9.88
CA ASP A 235 27.58 11.81 -10.18
C ASP A 235 29.07 11.89 -9.82
N GLY A 236 29.57 10.91 -9.07
CA GLY A 236 30.95 10.87 -8.60
C GLY A 236 31.96 10.45 -9.65
N GLU A 237 31.53 9.75 -10.70
CA GLU A 237 32.41 9.22 -11.75
C GLU A 237 32.39 10.09 -13.01
N THR A 238 31.20 10.50 -13.46
CA THR A 238 31.06 11.36 -14.66
C THR A 238 31.14 12.85 -14.35
N GLY A 239 30.90 13.25 -13.09
CA GLY A 239 30.79 14.65 -12.69
C GLY A 239 29.50 15.34 -13.14
N GLU A 240 28.58 14.65 -13.82
CA GLU A 240 27.29 15.19 -14.26
C GLU A 240 26.35 15.45 -13.07
N THR A 241 25.60 16.57 -13.10
CA THR A 241 24.53 16.82 -12.13
C THR A 241 23.21 16.33 -12.68
N LYS A 242 22.55 15.41 -11.97
CA LYS A 242 21.25 14.81 -12.34
C LYS A 242 20.21 15.13 -11.27
N VAL A 243 18.94 15.21 -11.67
CA VAL A 243 17.81 15.35 -10.74
C VAL A 243 17.38 13.95 -10.31
N VAL A 244 17.32 13.70 -9.01
CA VAL A 244 16.97 12.39 -8.43
C VAL A 244 15.91 12.59 -7.35
N GLU A 245 14.96 11.65 -7.25
CA GLU A 245 13.93 11.66 -6.20
C GLU A 245 14.53 11.17 -4.88
N LYS A 246 14.34 11.93 -3.79
CA LYS A 246 14.82 11.58 -2.45
C LYS A 246 13.65 11.02 -1.63
N ASN A 247 13.87 9.89 -0.94
CA ASN A 247 12.91 9.32 0.00
C ASN A 247 13.45 9.33 1.44
N LEU A 248 12.55 9.48 2.41
CA LEU A 248 12.76 9.23 3.84
C LEU A 248 12.25 7.83 4.18
N GLU A 249 13.13 6.98 4.69
CA GLU A 249 12.70 5.72 5.31
C GLU A 249 12.10 6.01 6.70
N TRP A 250 10.80 5.76 6.86
CA TRP A 250 10.07 5.93 8.11
C TRP A 250 9.53 4.61 8.64
N LYS A 251 9.61 4.40 9.96
CA LYS A 251 8.98 3.26 10.63
C LYS A 251 7.61 3.63 11.16
N LEU A 252 6.56 3.17 10.46
CA LEU A 252 5.18 3.26 10.90
C LEU A 252 4.90 2.09 11.86
N THR A 253 5.02 2.35 13.17
CA THR A 253 4.66 1.42 14.24
C THR A 253 3.25 1.74 14.79
N PRO A 254 2.61 0.87 15.58
CA PRO A 254 1.26 1.11 16.09
C PRO A 254 1.11 2.47 16.80
N LYS A 255 0.03 3.20 16.50
CA LYS A 255 -0.28 4.57 16.93
C LYS A 255 0.60 5.69 16.36
N THR A 256 1.65 5.40 15.59
CA THR A 256 2.33 6.46 14.79
C THR A 256 1.48 6.82 13.57
N SER A 257 1.70 8.01 13.00
CA SER A 257 1.02 8.40 11.76
C SER A 257 1.89 9.24 10.84
N VAL A 258 1.53 9.23 9.55
CA VAL A 258 2.08 10.10 8.51
C VAL A 258 0.93 10.93 7.93
N ARG A 259 1.16 12.21 7.64
CA ARG A 259 0.22 13.07 6.92
C ARG A 259 0.90 13.65 5.70
N ILE A 260 0.33 13.40 4.54
CA ILE A 260 0.73 13.93 3.24
C ILE A 260 -0.35 14.92 2.84
N LEU A 261 -0.02 16.19 2.82
CA LEU A 261 -0.89 17.27 2.36
C LEU A 261 -0.38 17.78 1.01
N ARG A 262 -1.30 18.10 0.13
CA ARG A 262 -1.03 18.56 -1.23
C ARG A 262 -1.82 19.84 -1.50
N ALA A 263 -1.21 20.79 -2.15
CA ALA A 263 -1.88 21.98 -2.66
C ALA A 263 -1.64 22.06 -4.18
N VAL A 264 -2.73 22.21 -4.93
CA VAL A 264 -2.68 22.64 -6.32
C VAL A 264 -2.56 24.17 -6.28
N PRO A 265 -1.44 24.78 -6.72
CA PRO A 265 -1.35 26.22 -6.85
C PRO A 265 -2.08 26.69 -8.13
N ASP A 266 -1.93 27.95 -8.51
CA ASP A 266 -2.62 28.52 -9.66
C ASP A 266 -2.34 27.81 -11.00
N ILE A 267 -3.23 28.00 -11.96
CA ILE A 267 -3.32 27.22 -13.21
C ILE A 267 -2.00 27.27 -13.99
N GLY A 268 -1.27 26.16 -13.99
CA GLY A 268 0.02 25.98 -14.68
C GLY A 268 1.18 25.68 -13.73
N GLU A 269 1.02 25.92 -12.43
CA GLU A 269 2.02 25.54 -11.43
C GLU A 269 1.99 24.04 -11.12
N ARG A 270 3.08 23.55 -10.53
CA ARG A 270 3.24 22.14 -10.15
C ARG A 270 2.77 21.92 -8.71
N LEU A 271 2.29 20.72 -8.41
CA LEU A 271 1.75 20.41 -7.09
C LEU A 271 2.78 20.67 -5.98
N ALA A 272 2.39 21.46 -4.98
CA ALA A 272 3.13 21.61 -3.73
C ALA A 272 2.71 20.50 -2.75
N VAL A 273 3.69 19.89 -2.09
CA VAL A 273 3.52 18.74 -1.21
C VAL A 273 4.16 19.05 0.14
N THR A 274 3.50 18.65 1.23
CA THR A 274 4.07 18.63 2.57
C THR A 274 3.84 17.26 3.19
N VAL A 275 4.93 16.56 3.54
CA VAL A 275 4.88 15.30 4.29
C VAL A 275 5.29 15.55 5.73
N MET A 276 4.58 14.97 6.68
CA MET A 276 4.81 15.08 8.12
C MET A 276 4.69 13.72 8.78
N THR A 277 5.60 13.38 9.69
CA THR A 277 5.55 12.14 10.48
C THR A 277 5.36 12.45 11.97
N PHE A 278 4.53 11.65 12.64
CA PHE A 278 4.12 11.85 14.03
C PHE A 278 4.39 10.58 14.84
N ASN A 279 4.95 10.75 16.04
CA ASN A 279 5.22 9.64 16.95
C ASN A 279 3.94 9.17 17.69
N VAL A 280 4.08 8.21 18.60
CA VAL A 280 2.98 7.64 19.40
C VAL A 280 2.32 8.61 20.38
N ASN A 281 2.96 9.76 20.67
CA ASN A 281 2.39 10.84 21.48
C ASN A 281 1.61 11.86 20.63
N GLY A 282 1.68 11.76 19.30
CA GLY A 282 1.17 12.77 18.36
C GLY A 282 2.12 13.95 18.12
N GLU A 283 3.36 13.88 18.60
CA GLU A 283 4.38 14.92 18.39
C GLU A 283 4.95 14.82 16.97
N LEU A 284 5.14 15.95 16.30
CA LEU A 284 5.76 16.03 14.97
C LEU A 284 7.26 15.69 15.08
N VAL A 285 7.71 14.67 14.35
CA VAL A 285 9.13 14.26 14.33
C VAL A 285 9.82 14.87 13.12
N ASN A 286 9.36 14.49 11.92
CA ASN A 286 9.91 14.99 10.66
C ASN A 286 8.84 15.73 9.85
N ARG A 287 9.27 16.76 9.12
CA ARG A 287 8.49 17.46 8.11
C ARG A 287 9.37 17.69 6.88
N CYS A 288 8.81 17.61 5.68
CA CYS A 288 9.40 18.16 4.48
C CYS A 288 8.32 18.87 3.66
N ALA A 289 8.71 19.87 2.88
CA ALA A 289 7.86 20.54 1.92
C ALA A 289 8.62 20.77 0.60
N PHE A 290 8.00 20.41 -0.52
CA PHE A 290 8.61 20.47 -1.84
C PHE A 290 7.56 20.65 -2.93
N THR A 291 7.98 21.06 -4.12
CA THR A 291 7.14 21.10 -5.31
C THR A 291 7.54 19.97 -6.28
N GLU A 292 6.56 19.28 -6.88
CA GLU A 292 6.80 18.13 -7.76
C GLU A 292 7.87 18.43 -8.84
N LYS A 293 8.95 17.64 -8.84
CA LYS A 293 10.06 17.74 -9.80
C LYS A 293 10.80 19.09 -9.80
N CYS A 294 10.68 19.90 -8.74
CA CYS A 294 11.39 21.18 -8.57
C CYS A 294 12.46 21.07 -7.46
N PRO A 295 13.70 20.63 -7.77
CA PRO A 295 14.77 20.51 -6.77
C PRO A 295 15.23 21.86 -6.19
N GLU A 296 14.93 22.97 -6.88
CA GLU A 296 15.17 24.35 -6.44
C GLU A 296 14.25 24.80 -5.29
N VAL A 297 13.05 24.21 -5.19
CA VAL A 297 11.99 24.60 -4.24
C VAL A 297 11.73 23.48 -3.22
N ASN A 298 12.80 22.74 -2.88
CA ASN A 298 12.77 21.67 -1.89
C ASN A 298 13.36 22.16 -0.56
N SER A 299 12.54 22.20 0.49
CA SER A 299 12.99 22.59 1.84
C SER A 299 13.84 21.54 2.55
N GLY A 300 13.89 20.32 2.03
CA GLY A 300 14.55 19.19 2.67
C GLY A 300 13.84 18.74 3.94
N GLU A 301 14.61 18.25 4.92
CA GLU A 301 14.08 17.69 6.16
C GLU A 301 14.10 18.74 7.29
N LEU A 302 12.91 19.22 7.62
CA LEU A 302 12.58 20.23 8.64
C LEU A 302 12.13 19.57 9.95
N GLY A 303 12.85 18.53 10.40
CA GLY A 303 12.71 18.00 11.77
C GLY A 303 13.45 18.85 12.80
N GLU A 304 13.16 18.69 14.09
CA GLU A 304 13.98 19.31 15.12
C GLU A 304 15.42 18.77 15.06
N ARG A 305 16.40 19.66 14.94
CA ARG A 305 17.82 19.30 15.08
C ARG A 305 18.10 18.93 16.53
N ALA A 306 17.99 17.64 16.84
CA ALA A 306 18.34 17.05 18.13
C ALA A 306 19.83 17.25 18.47
N ARG A 307 20.14 18.42 19.06
CA ARG A 307 21.34 18.80 19.82
C ARG A 307 22.72 18.43 19.22
N SER A 308 22.89 18.40 17.90
CA SER A 308 24.21 18.32 17.26
C SER A 308 25.02 19.64 17.30
N ARG A 309 24.96 20.35 18.44
CA ARG A 309 25.83 21.51 18.76
C ARG A 309 26.60 21.35 20.07
N GLU A 310 26.73 20.12 20.58
CA GLU A 310 27.73 19.82 21.59
C GLU A 310 29.14 19.90 21.00
N GLY A 311 30.03 20.66 21.66
CA GLY A 311 31.42 20.25 21.75
C GLY A 311 32.31 20.33 20.50
N LYS A 312 32.11 21.27 19.56
CA LYS A 312 33.27 21.81 18.82
C LYS A 312 34.16 22.58 19.79
N LYS A 313 34.96 21.85 20.59
CA LYS A 313 36.04 22.42 21.40
C LYS A 313 36.96 23.20 20.47
N ALA A 314 37.19 24.46 20.77
CA ALA A 314 38.20 25.23 20.07
C ALA A 314 39.56 24.55 20.25
N GLY A 315 40.32 24.41 19.16
CA GLY A 315 41.75 24.10 19.27
C GLY A 315 42.44 25.24 20.04
N PRO A 316 43.49 24.95 20.83
CA PRO A 316 44.18 25.99 21.59
C PRO A 316 44.73 27.06 20.65
N ALA A 317 44.46 28.32 20.96
CA ALA A 317 45.04 29.44 20.26
C ALA A 317 46.57 29.39 20.39
N ARG A 318 47.28 29.66 19.29
CA ARG A 318 48.71 29.95 19.35
C ARG A 318 48.88 31.43 19.63
N ASP A 319 49.30 31.78 20.84
CA ASP A 319 49.87 33.09 21.10
C ASP A 319 51.11 33.29 20.22
N GLY A 320 51.16 34.43 19.53
CA GLY A 320 52.16 34.75 18.51
C GLY A 320 52.18 36.25 18.26
N GLN A 321 52.95 36.96 19.08
CA GLN A 321 53.00 38.42 19.13
C GLN A 321 53.35 39.07 17.79
N ASN A 322 52.70 40.18 17.45
CA ASN A 322 53.42 41.38 17.04
C ASN A 322 52.63 42.67 17.31
N LYS A 323 53.33 43.81 17.46
CA LYS A 323 52.77 45.03 18.09
C LYS A 323 53.33 46.32 17.50
N ALA A 324 52.49 47.05 16.75
CA ALA A 324 52.57 48.48 16.41
C ALA A 324 51.14 48.90 15.99
N ALA A 325 50.49 49.88 16.63
CA ALA A 325 50.66 51.34 16.48
C ALA A 325 50.13 51.84 15.10
N GLN A 326 49.36 52.93 14.99
CA GLN A 326 49.16 54.05 15.92
C GLN A 326 47.83 54.83 15.62
N GLU A 327 47.24 55.50 16.63
CA GLU A 327 46.38 56.72 16.61
C GLU A 327 45.28 56.94 15.53
N ASP A 328 44.07 57.47 15.82
CA ASP A 328 43.34 57.87 17.06
C ASP A 328 41.79 57.87 16.74
N ALA A 329 40.78 58.50 17.38
CA ALA A 329 40.65 59.55 18.40
C ALA A 329 39.27 59.56 19.15
N ALA A 330 39.01 60.65 19.88
CA ALA A 330 37.78 61.12 20.56
C ALA A 330 36.44 60.90 19.79
N ALA A 331 35.29 60.57 20.42
CA ALA A 331 34.53 61.23 21.54
C ALA A 331 33.85 62.56 21.12
N ALA A 332 32.69 63.00 21.63
CA ALA A 332 31.82 62.63 22.77
C ALA A 332 30.32 62.58 22.32
N GLU A 333 29.33 61.91 22.93
CA GLU A 333 28.76 61.97 24.31
C GLU A 333 27.86 63.21 24.60
N GLY A 334 26.68 62.99 25.20
CA GLY A 334 25.71 63.99 25.67
C GLY A 334 24.40 64.16 24.84
N SER A 335 23.22 64.53 25.39
CA SER A 335 22.45 64.02 26.55
C SER A 335 21.18 64.88 26.83
N ASP A 336 20.05 64.21 27.13
CA ASP A 336 18.95 64.65 28.02
C ASP A 336 17.82 65.63 27.56
N ALA A 337 16.73 65.66 28.35
CA ALA A 337 15.44 66.39 28.25
C ALA A 337 14.49 65.98 27.08
N ALA A 338 13.20 65.65 27.26
CA ALA A 338 12.05 66.32 27.92
C ALA A 338 11.51 67.52 27.08
N GLU A 339 10.19 67.78 26.93
CA GLU A 339 9.05 67.51 27.83
C GLU A 339 7.68 67.33 27.08
N THR A 340 6.67 66.84 27.80
CA THR A 340 5.18 66.82 27.61
C THR A 340 4.46 67.31 26.32
N GLY A 341 3.36 66.62 26.00
CA GLY A 341 2.25 67.16 25.19
C GLY A 341 1.06 66.18 25.06
N GLU A 342 0.09 66.22 25.99
CA GLU A 342 -1.19 65.52 25.84
C GLU A 342 -2.20 66.36 25.07
N ASP A 343 -2.98 65.74 24.17
CA ASP A 343 -4.43 66.04 24.09
C ASP A 343 -5.26 64.87 23.48
N LYS A 344 -6.53 64.83 23.85
CA LYS A 344 -7.62 63.89 23.45
C LYS A 344 -8.95 64.66 23.60
N PRO A 345 -10.11 64.30 22.99
CA PRO A 345 -10.55 62.93 22.67
C PRO A 345 -11.45 62.78 21.39
N GLY A 346 -12.08 61.61 21.24
CA GLY A 346 -13.30 61.41 20.41
C GLY A 346 -13.05 60.96 18.96
N LEU A 347 -13.93 60.18 18.32
CA LEU A 347 -15.21 59.56 18.73
C LEU A 347 -15.31 58.14 18.13
N ASP A 348 -15.91 57.22 18.89
CA ASP A 348 -17.02 56.29 18.58
C ASP A 348 -17.06 55.62 17.17
N GLU A 349 -17.21 54.28 17.06
CA GLU A 349 -18.48 53.54 16.80
C GLU A 349 -19.26 54.03 15.54
N GLU A 350 -19.77 53.20 14.63
CA GLU A 350 -20.38 51.87 14.82
C GLU A 350 -20.27 50.98 13.53
N SER A 351 -20.96 49.84 13.54
CA SER A 351 -21.02 48.74 12.55
C SER A 351 -21.28 49.08 11.07
N PHE A 352 -20.73 48.24 10.17
CA PHE A 352 -21.47 47.56 9.09
C PHE A 352 -20.81 46.22 8.71
#